data_AF-A0A956IC25-F1
#
_entry.id   AF-A0A956IC25-F1
#
_cell.length_a   1.000
_cell.length_b   1.000
_cell.length_c   1.000
_cell.angle_alpha   90.00
_cell.angle_beta   90.00
_cell.angle_gamma   90.00
#
_symmetry.space_group_name_H-M   'P 1'
#
loop_
_entity.id
_entity.type
_entity.pdbx_description
1 polymer ?
#
loop_
_entity_poly.entity_id
_entity_poly.type
_entity_poly.pdbx_seq_one_letter_code
_entity_poly.pdbx_strand_id
1 'polypeptide(L)'
;QGDLPEALEEVLLALQPGEISDPVRGPSGFHVFLLHERERGDASVPPFEQMRDQIYQEMMGRAMERQERLFLEELRRGAIVEKLL
;
A
#
# COMPACT_ATOMS: atom_id res chain seq x y z
N GLN A 1 3.32 -3.14 -0.95
CA GLN A 1 3.54 -2.79 0.46
C GLN A 1 3.68 -4.12 1.17
N GLY A 2 4.86 -4.40 1.74
CA GLY A 2 5.05 -5.60 2.54
C GLY A 2 4.20 -5.53 3.82
N ASP A 3 3.94 -6.68 4.42
CA ASP A 3 3.19 -6.77 5.69
C ASP A 3 4.01 -6.32 6.91
N LEU A 4 5.25 -5.88 6.69
CA LEU A 4 6.20 -5.51 7.73
C LEU A 4 6.35 -3.99 7.83
N PRO A 5 6.57 -3.46 9.04
CA PRO A 5 7.05 -2.09 9.23
C PRO A 5 8.34 -1.84 8.43
N GLU A 6 8.47 -0.64 7.86
CA GLU A 6 9.58 -0.23 6.97
C GLU A 6 10.97 -0.54 7.55
N ALA A 7 11.19 -0.24 8.84
CA ALA A 7 12.47 -0.52 9.50
C ALA A 7 12.84 -2.02 9.59
N LEU A 8 11.85 -2.92 9.60
CA LEU A 8 12.10 -4.36 9.58
C LEU A 8 12.28 -4.87 8.14
N GLU A 9 11.57 -4.26 7.19
CA GLU A 9 11.68 -4.57 5.76
C GLU A 9 13.08 -4.24 5.23
N GLU A 10 13.66 -3.09 5.60
CA GLU A 10 15.01 -2.71 5.19
C GLU A 10 16.09 -3.72 5.60
N VAL A 11 16.01 -4.26 6.83
CA VAL A 11 16.97 -5.26 7.31
C VAL A 11 16.84 -6.56 6.52
N LEU A 12 15.62 -7.03 6.30
CA LEU A 12 15.37 -8.24 5.50
C LEU A 12 15.86 -8.11 4.06
N LEU A 13 15.70 -6.94 3.45
CA LEU A 13 16.18 -6.66 2.09
C LEU A 13 17.72 -6.67 1.99
N ALA A 14 18.41 -6.36 3.08
CA ALA A 14 19.87 -6.37 3.15
C ALA A 14 20.48 -7.77 3.33
N LEU A 15 19.74 -8.73 3.89
CA LEU A 15 20.23 -10.08 4.15
C LEU A 15 20.43 -10.89 2.86
N GLN A 16 21.42 -11.79 2.89
CA GLN A 16 21.59 -12.84 1.90
C GLN A 16 20.86 -14.13 2.30
N PRO A 17 20.43 -14.97 1.35
CA PRO A 17 19.87 -16.28 1.68
C PRO A 17 20.85 -17.11 2.54
N GLY A 18 20.34 -17.67 3.63
CA GLY A 18 21.09 -18.37 4.67
C GLY A 18 21.62 -17.48 5.80
N GLU A 19 21.54 -16.15 5.67
CA GLU A 19 22.08 -15.20 6.64
C GLU A 19 21.11 -14.94 7.81
N ILE A 20 21.67 -14.77 9.00
CA ILE A 20 20.96 -14.38 10.21
C ILE A 20 21.27 -12.92 10.52
N SER A 21 20.24 -12.12 10.82
CA SER A 21 20.42 -10.71 11.18
C SER A 21 20.94 -10.52 12.60
N ASP A 22 21.52 -9.35 12.86
CA ASP A 22 21.63 -8.83 14.22
C ASP A 22 20.22 -8.58 14.83
N PRO A 23 20.09 -8.50 16.18
CA PRO A 23 18.82 -8.18 16.81
C PRO A 23 18.28 -6.81 16.39
N VAL A 24 17.12 -6.80 15.75
CA VAL A 24 16.43 -5.59 15.26
C VAL A 24 15.34 -5.17 16.24
N ARG A 25 15.30 -3.90 16.64
CA ARG A 25 14.21 -3.36 17.44
C ARG A 25 13.00 -3.08 16.56
N GLY A 26 11.89 -3.75 16.83
CA GLY A 26 10.58 -3.53 16.19
C GLY A 26 9.52 -3.01 17.16
N PRO A 27 8.29 -2.77 16.67
CA PRO A 27 7.20 -2.23 17.49
C PRO A 27 6.82 -3.12 18.68
N SER A 28 7.03 -4.43 18.60
CA SER A 28 6.66 -5.40 19.63
C SER A 28 7.85 -5.92 20.47
N GLY A 29 9.08 -5.46 20.22
CA GLY A 29 10.26 -5.91 20.94
C GLY A 29 11.49 -6.03 20.05
N PHE A 30 12.23 -7.14 20.17
CA PHE A 30 13.38 -7.45 19.33
C PHE A 30 13.07 -8.63 18.42
N HIS A 31 13.54 -8.56 17.17
CA HIS A 31 13.40 -9.58 16.15
C HIS A 31 14.77 -10.01 15.64
N VAL A 32 14.92 -11.30 15.35
CA VAL A 32 16.09 -11.86 14.67
C VAL A 32 15.56 -12.63 13.47
N PHE A 33 16.10 -12.34 12.30
CA PHE A 33 15.63 -12.91 11.04
C PHE A 33 16.63 -13.92 10.50
N LEU A 34 16.13 -15.04 9.94
CA LEU A 34 16.88 -15.95 9.09
C LEU A 34 16.24 -15.91 7.70
N LEU A 35 16.98 -15.46 6.70
CA LEU A 35 16.48 -15.44 5.32
C LEU A 35 16.67 -16.82 4.70
N HIS A 36 15.63 -17.65 4.63
CA HIS A 36 15.75 -18.99 4.06
C HIS A 36 16.03 -18.95 2.55
N GLU A 37 15.21 -18.21 1.82
CA GLU A 37 15.28 -18.09 0.37
C GLU A 37 14.80 -16.71 -0.05
N ARG A 38 15.30 -16.25 -1.20
CA ARG A 38 14.79 -15.04 -1.84
C ARG A 38 14.31 -15.42 -3.22
N GLU A 39 13.00 -15.55 -3.35
CA GLU A 39 12.38 -15.64 -4.66
C GLU A 39 12.56 -14.28 -5.34
N ARG A 40 13.54 -14.18 -6.25
CA ARG A 40 13.41 -13.21 -7.32
C ARG A 40 12.33 -13.78 -8.22
N GLY A 41 11.08 -13.52 -7.87
CA GLY A 41 10.03 -13.63 -8.86
C GLY A 41 10.53 -12.89 -10.09
N ASP A 42 10.29 -13.43 -11.27
CA ASP A 42 10.21 -12.61 -12.46
C ASP A 42 8.99 -11.68 -12.28
N ALA A 43 9.05 -10.82 -11.27
CA ALA A 43 8.25 -9.64 -11.11
C ALA A 43 8.80 -8.62 -12.09
N SER A 44 8.94 -9.00 -13.36
CA SER A 44 8.87 -8.03 -14.42
C SER A 44 7.53 -7.34 -14.22
N VAL A 45 7.60 -6.09 -13.76
CA VAL A 45 6.45 -5.20 -13.79
C VAL A 45 5.85 -5.36 -15.18
N PRO A 46 4.59 -5.80 -15.30
CA PRO A 46 4.02 -6.09 -16.61
C PRO A 46 4.19 -4.85 -17.50
N PRO A 47 4.53 -5.00 -18.78
CA PRO A 47 4.66 -3.88 -19.69
C PRO A 47 3.43 -2.97 -19.62
N PHE A 48 3.64 -1.66 -19.74
CA PHE A 48 2.57 -0.66 -19.60
C PHE A 48 1.33 -1.00 -20.44
N GLU A 49 1.50 -1.48 -21.67
CA GLU A 49 0.39 -1.88 -22.55
C GLU A 49 -0.53 -2.95 -21.94
N GLN A 50 0.00 -3.87 -21.13
CA GLN A 50 -0.80 -4.90 -20.46
C GLN A 50 -1.59 -4.34 -19.27
N MET A 51 -1.09 -3.27 -18.64
CA MET A 51 -1.71 -2.65 -17.46
C MET A 51 -2.53 -1.41 -17.79
N ARG A 52 -2.42 -0.87 -19.01
CA ARG A 52 -2.99 0.42 -19.42
C ARG A 52 -4.46 0.54 -19.05
N ASP A 53 -5.24 -0.48 -19.39
CA ASP A 53 -6.68 -0.45 -19.19
C ASP A 53 -7.02 -0.52 -17.68
N GLN A 54 -6.29 -1.32 -16.90
CA GLN A 54 -6.43 -1.38 -15.44
C GLN A 54 -6.09 -0.03 -14.79
N ILE A 55 -4.96 0.57 -15.16
CA ILE A 55 -4.53 1.88 -14.67
C ILE A 55 -5.58 2.94 -15.01
N TYR A 56 -6.11 2.93 -16.24
CA TYR A 56 -7.14 3.87 -16.66
C TYR A 56 -8.42 3.73 -15.83
N GLN A 57 -8.90 2.50 -15.61
CA GLN A 57 -10.09 2.26 -14.79
C GLN A 57 -9.89 2.73 -13.35
N GLU A 58 -8.71 2.45 -12.77
CA GLU A 58 -8.38 2.90 -11.41
C GLU A 58 -8.33 4.42 -11.32
N MET A 59 -7.66 5.08 -12.27
CA MET A 59 -7.61 6.55 -12.33
C MET A 59 -9.00 7.17 -12.50
N MET A 60 -9.84 6.56 -13.36
CA MET A 60 -11.20 7.03 -13.59
C MET A 60 -12.06 6.87 -12.33
N GLY A 61 -11.98 5.73 -11.64
CA GLY A 61 -12.67 5.50 -10.37
C GLY A 61 -12.28 6.55 -9.32
N ARG A 62 -10.98 6.77 -9.12
CA ARG A 62 -10.46 7.81 -8.21
C ARG A 62 -10.92 9.22 -8.58
N ALA A 63 -11.07 9.52 -9.87
CA ALA A 63 -11.56 10.81 -10.35
C ALA A 63 -13.07 10.96 -10.08
N MET A 64 -13.86 9.91 -10.33
CA MET A 64 -15.29 9.89 -10.05
C MET A 64 -15.59 10.05 -8.56
N GLU A 65 -14.93 9.28 -7.69
CA GLU A 65 -15.08 9.38 -6.23
C GLU A 65 -14.77 10.80 -5.72
N ARG A 66 -13.75 11.44 -6.32
CA ARG A 66 -13.40 12.82 -5.99
C ARG A 66 -14.50 13.78 -6.39
N GLN A 67 -15.07 13.63 -7.59
CA GLN A 67 -16.16 14.47 -8.07
C GLN A 67 -17.43 14.27 -7.25
N GLU A 68 -17.81 13.03 -6.97
CA GLU A 68 -18.95 12.71 -6.11
C GLU A 68 -18.82 13.35 -4.74
N ARG A 69 -17.66 13.20 -4.10
CA ARG A 69 -17.41 13.82 -2.79
C ARG A 69 -17.61 15.33 -2.82
N LEU A 70 -17.03 16.01 -3.82
CA LEU A 70 -17.18 17.45 -3.99
C LEU A 70 -18.65 17.83 -4.21
N PHE A 71 -19.35 17.10 -5.07
CA PHE A 71 -20.77 17.33 -5.34
C PHE A 71 -21.64 17.18 -4.08
N LEU A 72 -21.41 16.13 -3.28
CA LEU A 72 -22.12 15.93 -2.02
C LEU A 72 -21.79 17.02 -0.99
N GLU A 73 -20.54 17.47 -0.92
CA GLU A 73 -20.14 18.60 -0.08
C GLU A 73 -20.87 19.89 -0.47
N GLU A 74 -21.02 20.15 -1.78
CA GLU A 74 -21.76 21.31 -2.28
C GLU A 74 -23.27 21.22 -1.97
N LEU A 75 -23.88 20.06 -2.22
CA LEU A 75 -25.29 19.82 -1.87
C LEU A 75 -25.54 20.02 -0.38
N ARG A 76 -24.65 19.48 0.47
CA ARG A 76 -24.74 19.64 1.93
C ARG A 76 -24.65 21.10 2.33
N ARG A 77 -23.74 21.88 1.71
CA ARG A 77 -23.58 23.31 2.01
C ARG A 77 -24.82 24.13 1.64
N GLY A 78 -25.52 23.75 0.56
CA GLY A 78 -26.73 24.43 0.09
C GLY A 78 -28.02 23.98 0.78
N ALA A 79 -28.00 22.94 1.60
CA ALA A 79 -29.18 22.35 2.22
C ALA A 79 -29.23 22.61 3.74
N ILE A 80 -30.44 22.90 4.26
CA ILE A 80 -30.70 22.88 5.69
C ILE A 80 -30.99 21.43 6.08
N VAL A 81 -30.10 20.81 6.85
CA VAL A 81 -30.27 19.45 7.35
C VAL A 81 -30.75 19.51 8.80
N GLU A 82 -32.06 19.40 9.02
CA GLU A 82 -32.61 19.17 10.36
C GLU A 82 -32.66 17.68 10.64
N LYS A 83 -31.97 17.24 11.69
CA LYS A 83 -32.02 15.87 12.18
C LYS A 83 -33.06 15.79 13.30
N LEU A 84 -34.27 15.34 12.98
CA LEU A 84 -35.29 15.04 13.98
C LEU A 84 -34.81 13.83 14.80
N LEU A 85 -34.61 14.06 16.11
CA LEU A 85 -34.30 13.04 17.11
C LEU A 85 -35.59 12.41 17.64
#